data_AF-A0AAW4I376-F1
#
_entry.id   AF-A0AAW4I376-F1
#
_cell.length_a   1.000
_cell.length_b   1.000
_cell.length_c   1.000
_cell.angle_alpha   90.00
_cell.angle_beta   90.00
_cell.angle_gamma   90.00
#
_symmetry.space_group_name_H-M   'P 1'
#
loop_
_entity.id
_entity.type
_entity.pdbx_description
1 polymer ?
#
loop_
_entity_poly.entity_id
_entity_poly.type
_entity_poly.pdbx_seq_one_letter_code
_entity_poly.pdbx_strand_id
1 'polypeptide(L)'
;MNNEPSTRQDACWDAAWTWVQRQHEVGFGDPAFNAELAAWLQADLANRAAYDKAAKIWLLAGLVPPVNDFSPPSRGGDPAGE
;
A
#
# COMPACT_ATOMS: atom_id res chain seq x y z
N MET A 1 14.76 23.24 -10.16
CA MET A 1 14.13 22.80 -8.90
C MET A 1 14.67 21.41 -8.59
N ASN A 2 15.78 21.32 -7.86
CA ASN A 2 16.41 20.04 -7.51
C ASN A 2 16.04 19.71 -6.07
N ASN A 3 14.97 18.94 -5.87
CA ASN A 3 14.80 18.21 -4.62
C ASN A 3 15.54 16.89 -4.81
N GLU A 4 16.86 16.89 -4.60
CA GLU A 4 17.59 15.65 -4.39
C GLU A 4 17.11 15.10 -3.04
N PRO A 5 16.32 14.01 -3.01
CA PRO A 5 15.98 13.41 -1.75
C PRO A 5 17.30 13.03 -1.09
N SER A 6 17.52 13.55 0.11
CA SER A 6 18.74 13.27 0.86
C SER A 6 18.75 11.76 1.08
N THR A 7 19.80 11.04 0.69
CA THR A 7 19.91 9.56 0.71
C THR A 7 19.33 8.87 1.95
N ARG A 8 19.35 9.54 3.11
CA ARG A 8 18.68 9.11 4.34
C ARG A 8 17.15 9.03 4.20
N GLN A 9 16.50 10.05 3.64
CA GLN A 9 15.06 10.07 3.40
C GLN A 9 14.63 8.96 2.44
N ASP A 10 15.41 8.69 1.39
CA ASP A 10 15.16 7.57 0.48
C ASP A 10 15.27 6.23 1.21
N ALA A 11 16.28 6.06 2.07
CA ALA A 11 16.43 4.85 2.87
C ALA A 11 15.27 4.67 3.86
N CYS A 12 14.81 5.75 4.51
CA CYS A 12 13.62 5.72 5.37
C CYS A 12 12.35 5.38 4.58
N TRP A 13 12.25 5.85 3.34
CA TRP A 13 11.11 5.61 2.46
C TRP A 13 11.04 4.15 1.99
N ASP A 14 12.16 3.60 1.54
CA ASP A 14 12.27 2.20 1.12
C ASP A 14 11.96 1.24 2.28
N ALA A 15 12.52 1.52 3.46
CA ALA A 15 12.22 0.77 4.68
C ALA A 15 10.74 0.85 5.06
N ALA A 16 10.13 2.05 4.99
CA ALA A 16 8.71 2.22 5.25
C ALA A 16 7.83 1.38 4.31
N TRP A 17 8.18 1.32 3.03
CA TRP A 17 7.45 0.53 2.03
C TRP A 17 7.52 -0.97 2.34
N THR A 18 8.72 -1.46 2.69
CA THR A 18 8.94 -2.84 3.12
C THR A 18 8.10 -3.20 4.35
N TRP A 19 8.01 -2.30 5.33
CA TRP A 19 7.17 -2.49 6.52
C TRP A 19 5.69 -2.60 6.16
N VAL A 20 5.18 -1.71 5.30
CA VAL A 20 3.77 -1.71 4.89
C VAL A 20 3.41 -2.99 4.12
N GLN A 21 4.28 -3.44 3.21
CA GLN A 21 4.09 -4.69 2.47
C GLN A 21 4.09 -5.90 3.41
N ARG A 22 5.09 -6.01 4.29
CA ARG A 22 5.16 -7.09 5.28
C ARG A 22 3.96 -7.10 6.22
N GLN A 23 3.46 -5.94 6.65
CA GLN A 23 2.27 -5.85 7.50
C GLN A 23 1.04 -6.46 6.80
N HIS A 24 0.94 -6.27 5.48
CA HIS A 24 -0.12 -6.86 4.67
C HIS A 24 0.05 -8.38 4.48
N GLU A 25 1.29 -8.87 4.36
CA GLU A 25 1.58 -10.30 4.21
C GLU A 25 1.44 -11.10 5.51
N VAL A 26 1.96 -10.56 6.63
CA VAL A 26 1.92 -11.19 7.96
C VAL A 26 0.53 -11.06 8.59
N GLY A 27 -0.18 -9.98 8.25
CA GLY A 27 -1.46 -9.62 8.86
C GLY A 27 -1.28 -8.93 10.22
N PHE A 28 -2.31 -8.18 10.63
CA PHE A 28 -2.32 -7.37 11.85
C PHE A 28 -2.21 -8.18 13.17
N GLY A 29 -2.21 -9.51 13.09
CA GLY A 29 -2.27 -10.41 14.24
C GLY A 29 -0.92 -10.76 14.87
N ASP A 30 0.21 -10.34 14.28
CA ASP A 30 1.53 -10.71 14.80
C ASP A 30 2.07 -9.65 15.80
N PRO A 31 2.16 -9.96 17.10
CA PRO A 31 2.61 -9.00 18.10
C PRO A 31 4.13 -8.73 18.04
N ALA A 32 4.94 -9.65 17.52
CA ALA A 32 6.38 -9.47 17.39
C ALA A 32 6.68 -8.44 16.29
N PHE A 33 5.99 -8.56 15.15
CA PHE A 33 6.06 -7.59 14.06
C PHE A 33 5.66 -6.18 14.52
N ASN A 34 4.56 -6.06 15.29
CA ASN A 34 4.10 -4.77 15.81
C ASN A 34 5.12 -4.13 16.76
N ALA A 35 5.79 -4.94 17.59
CA ALA A 35 6.84 -4.45 18.48
C ALA A 35 8.08 -3.97 17.71
N GLU A 36 8.51 -4.70 16.68
CA GLU A 36 9.65 -4.28 15.84
C GLU A 36 9.33 -3.01 15.04
N LEU A 37 8.13 -2.92 14.46
CA LEU A 37 7.67 -1.73 13.76
C LEU A 37 7.63 -0.52 14.71
N ALA A 38 7.10 -0.68 15.92
CA ALA A 38 7.08 0.38 16.92
C ALA A 38 8.51 0.83 17.29
N ALA A 39 9.45 -0.09 17.47
CA ALA A 39 10.84 0.23 17.75
C ALA A 39 11.49 1.04 16.61
N TRP A 40 11.25 0.64 15.36
CA TRP A 40 11.78 1.35 14.18
C TRP A 40 11.19 2.76 14.02
N LEU A 41 9.90 2.94 14.34
CA LEU A 41 9.22 4.25 14.32
C LEU A 41 9.69 5.18 15.44
N GLN A 42 10.07 4.63 16.61
CA GLN A 42 10.60 5.40 17.73
C GLN A 42 12.07 5.79 17.54
N ALA A 43 12.81 5.04 16.74
CA ALA A 43 14.22 5.32 16.46
C ALA A 43 14.44 6.68 15.76
N ASP A 44 13.55 7.06 14.83
CA ASP A 44 13.67 8.29 14.07
C ASP A 44 12.32 8.90 13.69
N LEU A 45 12.20 10.21 13.87
CA LEU A 45 11.02 10.97 13.41
C LEU A 45 10.85 10.93 11.88
N ALA A 46 11.95 10.80 11.13
CA ALA A 46 11.93 10.66 9.68
C ALA A 46 11.31 9.31 9.24
N ASN A 47 11.63 8.22 9.94
CA ASN A 47 11.02 6.90 9.73
C ASN A 47 9.51 6.96 9.93
N ARG A 48 9.08 7.61 11.02
CA ARG A 48 7.66 7.81 11.32
C ARG A 48 6.92 8.59 10.23
N ALA A 49 7.51 9.68 9.73
CA ALA A 49 6.91 10.48 8.68
C ALA A 49 6.85 9.74 7.32
N ALA A 50 7.86 8.94 6.99
CA ALA A 50 7.87 8.12 5.78
C ALA A 50 6.81 7.01 5.86
N TYR A 51 6.72 6.33 7.00
CA TYR A 51 5.74 5.27 7.24
C TYR A 51 4.30 5.74 7.14
N ASP A 52 3.97 6.86 7.79
CA ASP A 52 2.61 7.43 7.74
C ASP A 52 2.19 7.77 6.31
N LYS A 53 3.10 8.32 5.51
CA LYS A 53 2.86 8.58 4.07
C LYS A 53 2.70 7.28 3.28
N ALA A 54 3.59 6.31 3.46
CA ALA A 54 3.54 5.02 2.78
C ALA A 54 2.24 4.28 3.09
N ALA A 55 1.85 4.21 4.37
CA ALA A 55 0.61 3.59 4.83
C ALA A 55 -0.63 4.27 4.25
N LYS A 56 -0.64 5.61 4.15
CA LYS A 56 -1.73 6.36 3.49
C LYS A 56 -1.85 6.01 2.02
N ILE A 57 -0.73 5.96 1.29
CA ILE A 57 -0.72 5.57 -0.13
C ILE A 57 -1.21 4.13 -0.28
N TRP A 58 -0.74 3.22 0.56
CA TRP A 58 -1.14 1.81 0.53
C TRP A 58 -2.62 1.61 0.86
N LEU A 59 -3.16 2.39 1.79
CA LEU A 59 -4.59 2.39 2.10
C LEU A 59 -5.42 2.88 0.89
N LEU A 60 -4.99 3.95 0.23
CA LEU A 60 -5.63 4.46 -0.99
C LEU A 60 -5.54 3.45 -2.15
N ALA A 61 -4.43 2.72 -2.26
CA ALA A 61 -4.25 1.65 -3.24
C ALA A 61 -5.10 0.42 -2.92
N GLY A 62 -5.24 0.05 -1.65
CA GLY A 62 -6.13 -1.03 -1.18
C GLY A 62 -7.63 -0.70 -1.25
N LEU A 63 -7.97 0.60 -1.39
CA LEU A 63 -9.30 1.11 -1.69
C LEU A 63 -9.63 1.08 -3.20
N VAL A 64 -8.75 0.57 -4.05
CA VAL A 64 -9.08 0.23 -5.44
C VAL A 64 -9.65 -1.19 -5.44
N PRO A 65 -10.98 -1.38 -5.43
CA PRO A 65 -11.52 -2.67 -5.82
C PRO A 65 -11.00 -3.00 -7.23
N PRO A 66 -10.75 -4.28 -7.55
CA PRO A 66 -10.56 -4.71 -8.93
C PRO A 66 -11.88 -4.59 -9.71
N VAL A 67 -12.47 -3.40 -9.77
CA VAL A 67 -13.54 -3.06 -10.72
C VAL A 67 -12.88 -2.74 -12.04
N ASN A 68 -12.43 -3.81 -12.70
CA ASN A 68 -12.64 -3.96 -14.12
C ASN A 68 -12.94 -5.43 -14.40
N ASP A 69 -13.93 -5.97 -13.69
CA ASP A 69 -14.86 -6.87 -14.36
C ASP A 69 -15.71 -5.99 -15.30
N PHE A 70 -15.11 -5.57 -16.42
CA PHE A 70 -15.89 -5.23 -17.59
C PHE A 70 -16.56 -6.54 -18.03
N SER A 71 -17.64 -6.93 -17.36
CA SER A 71 -18.61 -7.79 -17.99
C SER A 71 -19.10 -7.02 -19.22
N PRO A 72 -18.74 -7.42 -20.46
CA PRO A 72 -19.29 -6.77 -21.63
C PRO A 72 -20.80 -6.86 -21.52
N PRO A 73 -21.57 -5.82 -21.92
CA PRO A 73 -23.01 -5.92 -21.88
C PRO A 73 -23.38 -7.15 -22.69
N SER A 74 -24.02 -8.13 -22.05
CA SER A 74 -24.74 -9.21 -22.73
C SER A 74 -25.72 -8.51 -23.64
N ARG A 75 -25.29 -8.34 -24.90
CA ARG A 75 -26.06 -7.68 -25.93
C ARG A 75 -27.27 -8.57 -26.13
N GLY A 76 -28.41 -8.09 -25.62
CA GLY A 76 -29.72 -8.57 -26.02
C GLY A 76 -29.72 -8.71 -27.54
N GLY A 77 -29.79 -9.95 -27.96
CA GLY A 77 -29.77 -10.39 -29.34
C GLY A 77 -30.54 -11.69 -29.39
N ASP A 78 -31.82 -11.59 -29.03
CA ASP A 78 -32.85 -12.48 -29.56
C ASP A 78 -32.74 -12.47 -31.10
N PRO A 79 -32.53 -13.63 -31.74
CA PRO A 79 -32.85 -13.80 -33.14
C PRO A 79 -34.16 -14.60 -33.23
N ALA A 80 -35.20 -13.92 -33.70
CA ALA A 80 -36.40 -14.55 -34.20
C ALA A 80 -36.10 -15.67 -35.23
N GLY A 81 -36.82 -16.78 -35.08
CA GLY A 81 -36.88 -17.96 -35.97
C GLY A 81 -37.24 -19.17 -35.11
N GLU A 82 -38.36 -19.86 -35.25
CA GLU A 82 -39.22 -20.16 -36.41
C GLU A 82 -40.71 -20.22 -36.01
#